data_AF-A0ABD0KPL3-F1
#
_entry.id   AF-A0ABD0KPL3-F1
#
_cell.length_a   1.000
_cell.length_b   1.000
_cell.length_c   1.000
_cell.angle_alpha   90.00
_cell.angle_beta   90.00
_cell.angle_gamma   90.00
#
_symmetry.space_group_name_H-M   'P 1'
#
loop_
_entity.id
_entity.type
_entity.pdbx_description
1 polymer ?
#
loop_
_entity_poly.entity_id
_entity_poly.type
_entity_poly.pdbx_seq_one_letter_code
_entity_poly.pdbx_strand_id
1 'polypeptide(L)'
;MADDKRTLEILQSLSPFSENGDDVVTRASRDLLISCIKTDPRVHMVFFPHVFPDPLQEHLDFRTFPMEPLAVAFVAEAIANIKDGFLFHSMINKSAVEGALRDIYLSLQWKKLGFQMYTLVYPEVVKDVTSGLTLKDYMGDDGCTWAERLMQHVQDPRWTRGVQQRIVRGQYSEEDYNRDMNALFVKLHLLDPQSVIPAYQFLLNQRALPAVNLELATRNYLGGPLDWRNIQFDVENAERKPSAPLGVSKLSLNSQMDVFHGTAVDEFVVTECRNLGLWSGLRPENVTVAKTRDKCRMM
;
A
#
# COMPACT_ATOMS: atom_id res chain seq x y z
N MET A 1 16.04 30.27 -11.20
CA MET A 1 16.12 30.86 -9.85
C MET A 1 15.79 29.85 -8.73
N ALA A 2 15.95 28.53 -8.93
CA ALA A 2 15.73 27.51 -7.90
C ALA A 2 17.04 26.81 -7.45
N ASP A 3 18.15 26.99 -8.17
CA ASP A 3 19.42 26.29 -7.88
C ASP A 3 20.13 26.75 -6.61
N ASP A 4 19.83 27.95 -6.09
CA ASP A 4 20.54 28.53 -4.93
C ASP A 4 20.12 27.97 -3.56
N LYS A 5 19.14 27.04 -3.51
CA LYS A 5 18.65 26.47 -2.24
C LYS A 5 19.06 25.02 -1.99
N ARG A 6 19.57 24.31 -3.00
CA ARG A 6 19.97 22.90 -2.86
C ARG A 6 21.35 22.83 -2.22
N THR A 7 21.42 22.35 -0.99
CA THR A 7 22.70 22.14 -0.29
C THR A 7 22.91 20.66 0.03
N LEU A 8 24.17 20.28 0.22
CA LEU A 8 24.54 18.94 0.67
C LEU A 8 24.03 18.65 2.09
N GLU A 9 23.98 19.68 2.94
CA GLU A 9 23.48 19.57 4.32
C GLU A 9 22.00 19.16 4.34
N ILE A 10 21.18 19.76 3.47
CA ILE A 10 19.77 19.38 3.31
C ILE A 10 19.65 17.95 2.79
N LEU A 11 20.40 17.58 1.75
CA LEU A 11 20.37 16.22 1.20
C LEU A 11 20.74 15.14 2.25
N GLN A 12 21.65 15.48 3.16
CA GLN A 12 22.02 14.61 4.28
C GLN A 12 20.91 14.49 5.30
N SER A 13 20.25 15.60 5.66
CA SER A 13 19.16 15.62 6.64
C SER A 13 17.88 14.93 6.16
N LEU A 14 17.69 14.80 4.83
CA LEU A 14 16.58 14.04 4.26
C LEU A 14 16.55 12.61 4.79
N SER A 15 15.51 12.30 5.57
CA SER A 15 15.31 11.02 6.23
C SER A 15 13.87 10.55 6.05
N PRO A 16 13.62 9.25 5.81
CA PRO A 16 12.27 8.71 5.76
C PRO A 16 11.67 8.52 7.16
N PHE A 17 12.43 8.75 8.23
CA PHE A 17 11.97 8.54 9.61
C PHE A 17 11.48 9.86 10.21
N SER A 18 10.28 9.82 10.80
CA SER A 18 9.74 10.93 11.59
C SER A 18 10.45 11.04 12.95
N GLU A 19 10.18 12.12 13.70
CA GLU A 19 10.71 12.32 15.06
C GLU A 19 10.38 11.16 16.02
N ASN A 20 9.27 10.45 15.77
CA ASN A 20 8.84 9.30 16.55
C ASN A 20 9.47 7.97 16.08
N GLY A 21 10.31 8.01 15.03
CA GLY A 21 10.93 6.84 14.41
C GLY A 21 10.06 6.14 13.35
N ASP A 22 8.84 6.62 13.08
CA ASP A 22 7.98 6.03 12.05
C ASP A 22 8.53 6.29 10.64
N ASP A 23 8.54 5.27 9.80
CA ASP A 23 8.91 5.38 8.38
C ASP A 23 7.73 5.92 7.55
N VAL A 24 7.81 7.20 7.15
CA VAL A 24 6.73 7.89 6.40
C VAL A 24 6.58 7.36 4.98
N VAL A 25 7.66 6.84 4.39
CA VAL A 25 7.65 6.29 3.02
C VAL A 25 6.97 4.93 3.03
N THR A 26 7.22 4.12 4.06
CA THR A 26 6.49 2.85 4.26
C THR A 26 4.99 3.08 4.34
N ARG A 27 4.55 4.10 5.11
CA ARG A 27 3.13 4.47 5.21
C ARG A 27 2.55 4.86 3.86
N ALA A 28 3.19 5.81 3.17
CA ALA A 28 2.74 6.26 1.86
C ALA A 28 2.74 5.14 0.80
N SER A 29 3.69 4.20 0.87
CA SER A 29 3.72 3.01 0.00
C SER A 29 2.52 2.10 0.24
N ARG A 30 2.12 1.93 1.51
CA ARG A 30 0.93 1.14 1.87
C ARG A 30 -0.35 1.83 1.44
N ASP A 31 -0.42 3.16 1.56
CA ASP A 31 -1.56 3.94 1.08
C ASP A 31 -1.71 3.84 -0.45
N LEU A 32 -0.60 3.92 -1.19
CA LEU A 32 -0.57 3.68 -2.63
C LEU A 32 -1.04 2.25 -2.97
N LEU A 33 -0.67 1.25 -2.16
CA LEU A 33 -1.06 -0.15 -2.41
C LEU A 33 -2.56 -0.34 -2.20
N ILE A 34 -3.11 0.25 -1.14
CA ILE A 34 -4.54 0.27 -0.90
C ILE A 34 -5.25 0.98 -2.05
N SER A 35 -4.72 2.10 -2.55
CA SER A 35 -5.25 2.78 -3.75
C SER A 35 -5.28 1.83 -4.96
N CYS A 36 -4.23 1.05 -5.21
CA CYS A 36 -4.19 0.04 -6.27
C CYS A 36 -5.24 -1.06 -6.06
N ILE A 37 -5.45 -1.51 -4.82
CA ILE A 37 -6.50 -2.50 -4.50
C ILE A 37 -7.87 -1.92 -4.82
N LYS A 38 -8.11 -0.66 -4.43
CA LYS A 38 -9.40 0.02 -4.63
C LYS A 38 -9.73 0.25 -6.11
N THR A 39 -8.72 0.33 -6.98
CA THR A 39 -8.88 0.50 -8.43
C THR A 39 -8.83 -0.80 -9.21
N ASP A 40 -8.62 -1.95 -8.56
CA ASP A 40 -8.62 -3.25 -9.25
C ASP A 40 -10.00 -3.55 -9.87
N PRO A 41 -10.08 -3.91 -11.17
CA PRO A 41 -11.34 -4.08 -11.89
C PRO A 41 -12.33 -5.06 -11.24
N ARG A 42 -11.85 -6.02 -10.44
CA ARG A 42 -12.69 -7.06 -9.82
C ARG A 42 -13.49 -6.53 -8.62
N VAL A 43 -13.01 -5.48 -7.96
CA VAL A 43 -13.61 -4.93 -6.75
C VAL A 43 -14.02 -3.46 -6.89
N HIS A 44 -13.41 -2.73 -7.82
CA HIS A 44 -13.53 -1.28 -7.95
C HIS A 44 -14.99 -0.80 -8.11
N MET A 45 -15.70 -1.30 -9.12
CA MET A 45 -17.06 -0.83 -9.44
C MET A 45 -18.07 -1.09 -8.32
N VAL A 46 -17.79 -2.07 -7.48
CA VAL A 46 -18.70 -2.57 -6.45
C VAL A 46 -18.48 -1.80 -5.16
N PHE A 47 -17.23 -1.81 -4.69
CA PHE A 47 -16.87 -1.33 -3.37
C PHE A 47 -16.32 0.10 -3.39
N PHE A 48 -15.69 0.51 -4.51
CA PHE A 48 -14.92 1.75 -4.58
C PHE A 48 -15.22 2.62 -5.82
N PRO A 49 -16.48 2.76 -6.29
CA PRO A 49 -16.78 3.44 -7.56
C PRO A 49 -16.45 4.94 -7.59
N HIS A 50 -16.13 5.53 -6.44
CA HIS A 50 -15.77 6.94 -6.30
C HIS A 50 -14.26 7.18 -6.22
N VAL A 51 -13.46 6.11 -6.22
CA VAL A 51 -12.00 6.19 -6.09
C VAL A 51 -11.37 6.35 -7.46
N PHE A 52 -10.53 7.37 -7.62
CA PHE A 52 -9.76 7.56 -8.84
C PHE A 52 -8.36 6.97 -8.68
N PRO A 53 -7.76 6.44 -9.77
CA PRO A 53 -6.40 5.93 -9.72
C PRO A 53 -5.40 7.02 -9.37
N ASP A 54 -4.48 6.69 -8.48
CA ASP A 54 -3.34 7.55 -8.16
C ASP A 54 -2.39 7.60 -9.38
N PRO A 55 -1.91 8.79 -9.81
CA PRO A 55 -1.00 8.90 -10.95
C PRO A 55 0.27 8.04 -10.84
N LEU A 56 0.72 7.74 -9.62
CA LEU A 56 1.89 6.89 -9.40
C LEU A 56 1.62 5.43 -9.78
N GLN A 57 0.36 4.99 -9.87
CA GLN A 57 0.01 3.61 -10.27
C GLN A 57 0.53 3.26 -11.67
N GLU A 58 0.64 4.23 -12.58
CA GLU A 58 1.13 4.02 -13.94
C GLU A 58 2.61 3.55 -13.98
N HIS A 59 3.36 3.80 -12.93
CA HIS A 59 4.78 3.47 -12.81
C HIS A 59 5.02 2.13 -12.09
N LEU A 60 3.95 1.47 -11.63
CA LEU A 60 4.02 0.18 -10.94
C LEU A 60 3.93 -0.99 -11.94
N ASP A 61 4.72 -2.03 -11.68
CA ASP A 61 4.76 -3.23 -12.50
C ASP A 61 4.20 -4.42 -11.72
N PHE A 62 2.93 -4.71 -11.95
CA PHE A 62 2.24 -5.83 -11.30
C PHE A 62 2.39 -7.16 -12.04
N ARG A 63 3.13 -7.24 -13.16
CA ARG A 63 3.17 -8.46 -14.00
C ARG A 63 3.60 -9.72 -13.25
N THR A 64 4.42 -9.56 -12.22
CA THR A 64 4.92 -10.68 -11.39
C THR A 64 4.24 -10.77 -10.02
N PHE A 65 3.33 -9.86 -9.70
CA PHE A 65 2.66 -9.78 -8.40
C PHE A 65 1.19 -10.18 -8.52
N PRO A 66 0.65 -11.03 -7.63
CA PRO A 66 -0.75 -11.45 -7.66
C PRO A 66 -1.69 -10.35 -7.14
N MET A 67 -1.76 -9.22 -7.85
CA MET A 67 -2.56 -8.05 -7.45
C MET A 67 -4.05 -8.38 -7.36
N GLU A 68 -4.54 -9.09 -8.36
CA GLU A 68 -5.93 -9.51 -8.46
C GLU A 68 -6.36 -10.45 -7.30
N PRO A 69 -5.64 -11.55 -6.97
CA PRO A 69 -5.88 -12.31 -5.74
C PRO A 69 -5.80 -11.49 -4.46
N LEU A 70 -4.82 -10.58 -4.35
CA LEU A 70 -4.70 -9.71 -3.18
C LEU A 70 -5.96 -8.85 -3.01
N ALA A 71 -6.42 -8.19 -4.07
CA ALA A 71 -7.56 -7.28 -4.01
C ALA A 71 -8.83 -8.01 -3.55
N VAL A 72 -9.11 -9.19 -4.14
CA VAL A 72 -10.26 -10.02 -3.76
C VAL A 72 -10.13 -10.52 -2.33
N ALA A 73 -8.98 -11.07 -1.94
CA ALA A 73 -8.78 -11.60 -0.60
C ALA A 73 -8.83 -10.51 0.48
N PHE A 74 -8.33 -9.31 0.19
CA PHE A 74 -8.35 -8.19 1.12
C PHE A 74 -9.77 -7.65 1.36
N VAL A 75 -10.58 -7.54 0.30
CA VAL A 75 -12.01 -7.19 0.46
C VAL A 75 -12.78 -8.31 1.17
N ALA A 76 -12.50 -9.57 0.84
CA ALA A 76 -13.10 -10.72 1.54
C ALA A 76 -12.73 -10.76 3.03
N GLU A 77 -11.51 -10.38 3.39
CA GLU A 77 -11.09 -10.23 4.79
C GLU A 77 -11.90 -9.15 5.50
N ALA A 78 -12.15 -8.00 4.87
CA ALA A 78 -13.01 -6.97 5.43
C ALA A 78 -14.43 -7.49 5.67
N ILE A 79 -15.07 -8.07 4.64
CA ILE A 79 -16.41 -8.65 4.73
C ILE A 79 -16.48 -9.72 5.83
N ALA A 80 -15.48 -10.61 5.93
CA ALA A 80 -15.45 -11.67 6.94
C ALA A 80 -15.39 -11.17 8.39
N ASN A 81 -14.93 -9.93 8.61
CA ASN A 81 -14.79 -9.34 9.94
C ASN A 81 -15.88 -8.29 10.25
N ILE A 82 -16.56 -7.76 9.24
CA ILE A 82 -17.67 -6.82 9.41
C ILE A 82 -18.93 -7.61 9.75
N LYS A 83 -19.51 -7.33 10.94
CA LYS A 83 -20.80 -7.93 11.33
C LYS A 83 -21.93 -7.06 10.79
N ASP A 84 -22.25 -7.29 9.53
CA ASP A 84 -23.33 -6.62 8.82
C ASP A 84 -24.71 -7.21 9.18
N GLY A 85 -25.76 -6.43 8.89
CA GLY A 85 -27.15 -6.84 9.16
C GLY A 85 -27.68 -7.93 8.24
N PHE A 86 -26.98 -8.25 7.15
CA PHE A 86 -27.35 -9.26 6.17
C PHE A 86 -26.55 -10.57 6.35
N LEU A 87 -25.61 -10.62 7.29
CA LEU A 87 -24.78 -11.78 7.61
C LEU A 87 -23.82 -12.22 6.48
N PHE A 88 -23.36 -11.32 5.61
CA PHE A 88 -22.40 -11.64 4.54
C PHE A 88 -21.09 -12.26 5.05
N HIS A 89 -20.63 -11.84 6.24
CA HIS A 89 -19.47 -12.45 6.91
C HIS A 89 -19.58 -13.97 7.08
N SER A 90 -20.79 -14.54 7.18
CA SER A 90 -21.01 -15.99 7.33
C SER A 90 -20.78 -16.79 6.04
N MET A 91 -20.81 -16.11 4.88
CA MET A 91 -20.59 -16.73 3.57
C MET A 91 -19.11 -16.90 3.24
N ILE A 92 -18.22 -16.17 3.93
CA ILE A 92 -16.79 -16.14 3.62
C ILE A 92 -16.07 -17.24 4.40
N ASN A 93 -15.27 -18.03 3.69
CA ASN A 93 -14.38 -18.98 4.32
C ASN A 93 -13.14 -18.27 4.88
N LYS A 94 -13.22 -17.85 6.16
CA LYS A 94 -12.17 -17.06 6.83
C LYS A 94 -10.79 -17.73 6.81
N SER A 95 -10.72 -19.05 7.05
CA SER A 95 -9.43 -19.75 7.07
C SER A 95 -8.75 -19.79 5.70
N ALA A 96 -9.55 -19.88 4.64
CA ALA A 96 -9.03 -19.87 3.27
C ALA A 96 -8.56 -18.45 2.85
N VAL A 97 -9.26 -17.40 3.29
CA VAL A 97 -8.84 -16.00 3.09
C VAL A 97 -7.53 -15.72 3.83
N GLU A 98 -7.43 -16.09 5.11
CA GLU A 98 -6.21 -15.96 5.91
C GLU A 98 -5.04 -16.72 5.29
N GLY A 99 -5.30 -17.92 4.75
CA GLY A 99 -4.31 -18.71 4.03
C GLY A 99 -3.80 -17.98 2.77
N ALA A 100 -4.70 -17.51 1.92
CA ALA A 100 -4.34 -16.80 0.68
C ALA A 100 -3.56 -15.52 0.95
N LEU A 101 -4.00 -14.71 1.93
CA LEU A 101 -3.31 -13.48 2.31
C LEU A 101 -1.93 -13.77 2.91
N ARG A 102 -1.81 -14.78 3.78
CA ARG A 102 -0.53 -15.19 4.35
C ARG A 102 0.46 -15.61 3.27
N ASP A 103 0.02 -16.39 2.29
CA ASP A 103 0.88 -16.84 1.19
C ASP A 103 1.39 -15.65 0.37
N ILE A 104 0.56 -14.63 0.15
CA ILE A 104 0.96 -13.37 -0.51
C ILE A 104 1.95 -12.59 0.36
N TYR A 105 1.64 -12.34 1.64
CA TYR A 105 2.47 -11.51 2.52
C TYR A 105 3.85 -12.13 2.82
N LEU A 106 3.96 -13.46 2.78
CA LEU A 106 5.23 -14.18 2.96
C LEU A 106 6.02 -14.36 1.66
N SER A 107 5.42 -14.01 0.52
CA SER A 107 6.04 -14.21 -0.79
C SER A 107 7.24 -13.29 -1.05
N LEU A 108 8.13 -13.72 -1.93
CA LEU A 108 9.21 -12.86 -2.43
C LEU A 108 8.66 -11.67 -3.23
N GLN A 109 7.54 -11.89 -3.93
CA GLN A 109 6.85 -10.90 -4.73
C GLN A 109 6.38 -9.72 -3.87
N TRP A 110 5.94 -9.97 -2.63
CA TRP A 110 5.58 -8.92 -1.66
C TRP A 110 6.77 -8.01 -1.34
N LYS A 111 7.95 -8.59 -1.10
CA LYS A 111 9.17 -7.81 -0.84
C LYS A 111 9.60 -7.00 -2.06
N LYS A 112 9.53 -7.60 -3.26
CA LYS A 112 9.86 -6.92 -4.53
C LYS A 112 8.93 -5.74 -4.80
N LEU A 113 7.62 -5.95 -4.66
CA LEU A 113 6.63 -4.89 -4.78
C LEU A 113 6.90 -3.80 -3.75
N GLY A 114 7.17 -4.18 -2.51
CA GLY A 114 7.45 -3.21 -1.46
C GLY A 114 8.66 -2.34 -1.75
N PHE A 115 9.76 -2.91 -2.24
CA PHE A 115 10.91 -2.11 -2.66
C PHE A 115 10.56 -1.17 -3.83
N GLN A 116 9.84 -1.66 -4.85
CA GLN A 116 9.41 -0.85 -5.98
C GLN A 116 8.54 0.34 -5.55
N MET A 117 7.55 0.11 -4.69
CA MET A 117 6.68 1.17 -4.19
C MET A 117 7.43 2.15 -3.30
N TYR A 118 8.33 1.63 -2.46
CA TYR A 118 9.15 2.46 -1.58
C TYR A 118 10.02 3.41 -2.40
N THR A 119 10.75 2.91 -3.40
CA THR A 119 11.61 3.74 -4.25
C THR A 119 10.82 4.69 -5.15
N LEU A 120 9.60 4.35 -5.54
CA LEU A 120 8.72 5.23 -6.30
C LEU A 120 8.22 6.42 -5.47
N VAL A 121 7.88 6.18 -4.21
CA VAL A 121 7.26 7.18 -3.32
C VAL A 121 8.29 7.99 -2.54
N TYR A 122 9.47 7.43 -2.27
CA TYR A 122 10.56 8.08 -1.52
C TYR A 122 10.89 9.50 -2.03
N PRO A 123 11.07 9.73 -3.35
CA PRO A 123 11.45 11.03 -3.87
C PRO A 123 10.44 12.13 -3.58
N GLU A 124 9.16 11.79 -3.50
CA GLU A 124 8.05 12.72 -3.31
C GLU A 124 7.80 13.02 -1.82
N VAL A 125 7.95 12.01 -0.96
CA VAL A 125 7.54 12.08 0.44
C VAL A 125 8.67 12.54 1.36
N VAL A 126 9.91 12.15 1.07
CA VAL A 126 11.06 12.54 1.90
C VAL A 126 11.43 13.98 1.61
N LYS A 127 11.15 14.85 2.57
CA LYS A 127 11.34 16.29 2.46
C LYS A 127 11.95 16.90 3.71
N ASP A 128 12.71 17.96 3.52
CA ASP A 128 13.19 18.78 4.60
C ASP A 128 12.07 19.70 5.11
N VAL A 129 11.88 19.73 6.43
CA VAL A 129 10.76 20.46 7.06
C VAL A 129 10.91 21.97 6.88
N THR A 130 12.14 22.48 6.85
CA THR A 130 12.42 23.91 6.84
C THR A 130 12.38 24.49 5.43
N SER A 131 13.05 23.84 4.48
CA SER A 131 13.17 24.30 3.09
C SER A 131 12.04 23.80 2.19
N GLY A 132 11.36 22.71 2.58
CA GLY A 132 10.34 22.05 1.77
C GLY A 132 10.88 21.27 0.58
N LEU A 133 12.21 21.22 0.41
CA LEU A 133 12.86 20.47 -0.67
C LEU A 133 12.69 18.97 -0.47
N THR A 134 12.39 18.26 -1.54
CA THR A 134 12.27 16.80 -1.55
C THR A 134 13.52 16.15 -2.16
N LEU A 135 13.66 14.82 -2.03
CA LEU A 135 14.74 14.13 -2.75
C LEU A 135 14.57 14.25 -4.28
N LYS A 136 13.35 14.34 -4.79
CA LYS A 136 13.08 14.53 -6.23
C LYS A 136 13.78 15.77 -6.79
N ASP A 137 13.91 16.83 -6.00
CA ASP A 137 14.63 18.04 -6.40
C ASP A 137 16.11 17.76 -6.71
N TYR A 138 16.69 16.67 -6.22
CA TYR A 138 18.09 16.28 -6.44
C TYR A 138 18.29 15.22 -7.52
N MET A 139 17.22 14.56 -8.00
CA MET A 139 17.28 13.40 -8.91
C MET A 139 17.29 13.74 -10.41
N GLY A 140 17.31 15.02 -10.78
CA GLY A 140 17.39 15.45 -12.18
C GLY A 140 18.73 15.11 -12.87
N ASP A 141 19.09 15.85 -13.91
CA ASP A 141 20.31 15.60 -14.70
C ASP A 141 21.61 15.60 -13.84
N ASP A 142 21.60 16.26 -12.68
CA ASP A 142 22.72 16.35 -11.75
C ASP A 142 22.71 15.28 -10.63
N GLY A 143 21.83 14.27 -10.69
CA GLY A 143 21.68 13.24 -9.63
C GLY A 143 23.00 12.55 -9.29
N CYS A 144 23.78 12.18 -10.31
CA CYS A 144 25.11 11.58 -10.14
C CYS A 144 26.08 12.51 -9.40
N THR A 145 26.08 13.81 -9.72
CA THR A 145 26.93 14.80 -9.02
C THR A 145 26.56 14.92 -7.53
N TRP A 146 25.27 14.82 -7.19
CA TRP A 146 24.84 14.80 -5.79
C TRP A 146 25.21 13.51 -5.07
N ALA A 147 25.13 12.35 -5.74
CA ALA A 147 25.61 11.08 -5.23
C ALA A 147 27.11 11.13 -4.92
N GLU A 148 27.93 11.66 -5.85
CA GLU A 148 29.37 11.85 -5.66
C GLU A 148 29.69 12.76 -4.46
N ARG A 149 29.00 13.89 -4.32
CA ARG A 149 29.17 14.81 -3.17
C ARG A 149 28.80 14.14 -1.85
N LEU A 150 27.72 13.37 -1.83
CA LEU A 150 27.29 12.60 -0.66
C LEU A 150 28.33 11.55 -0.28
N MET A 151 28.90 10.87 -1.28
CA MET A 151 29.98 9.90 -1.11
C MET A 151 31.25 10.52 -0.57
N GLN A 152 31.69 11.65 -1.11
CA GLN A 152 32.86 12.38 -0.60
C GLN A 152 32.71 12.78 0.87
N HIS A 153 31.49 13.16 1.27
CA HIS A 153 31.22 13.48 2.67
C HIS A 153 31.32 12.26 3.60
N VAL A 154 30.75 11.12 3.20
CA VAL A 154 30.85 9.86 3.97
C VAL A 154 32.30 9.39 4.07
N GLN A 155 33.11 9.69 3.06
CA GLN A 155 34.54 9.40 3.05
C GLN A 155 35.39 10.36 3.90
N ASP A 156 34.85 11.51 4.34
CA ASP A 156 35.58 12.44 5.19
C ASP A 156 35.87 11.80 6.57
N PRO A 157 37.14 11.72 7.00
CA PRO A 157 37.49 11.19 8.33
C PRO A 157 36.82 11.92 9.50
N ARG A 158 36.36 13.15 9.32
CA ARG A 158 35.58 13.90 10.32
C ARG A 158 34.19 13.29 10.52
N TRP A 159 33.56 12.83 9.45
CA TRP A 159 32.26 12.16 9.51
C TRP A 159 32.34 10.86 10.31
N THR A 160 33.27 9.96 9.93
CA THR A 160 33.49 8.68 10.61
C THR A 160 33.79 8.87 12.10
N ARG A 161 34.64 9.84 12.44
CA ARG A 161 34.95 10.18 13.84
C ARG A 161 33.71 10.68 14.59
N GLY A 162 32.88 11.51 13.96
CA GLY A 162 31.64 12.00 14.56
C GLY A 162 30.64 10.88 14.84
N VAL A 163 30.47 9.94 13.91
CA VAL A 163 29.63 8.76 14.10
C VAL A 163 30.19 7.87 15.23
N GLN A 164 31.47 7.54 15.17
CA GLN A 164 32.13 6.72 16.19
C GLN A 164 32.00 7.33 17.59
N GLN A 165 32.19 8.64 17.73
CA GLN A 165 32.02 9.32 19.01
C GLN A 165 30.61 9.22 19.56
N ARG A 166 29.57 9.35 18.70
CA ARG A 166 28.18 9.18 19.13
C ARG A 166 27.89 7.75 19.59
N ILE A 167 28.43 6.74 18.88
CA ILE A 167 28.30 5.33 19.27
C ILE A 167 28.97 5.07 20.62
N VAL A 168 30.23 5.48 20.79
CA VAL A 168 31.00 5.28 22.03
C VAL A 168 30.34 5.97 23.23
N ARG A 169 29.68 7.11 23.01
CA ARG A 169 28.92 7.84 24.05
C ARG A 169 27.53 7.25 24.32
N GLY A 170 27.14 6.18 23.65
CA GLY A 170 25.81 5.57 23.78
C GLY A 170 24.68 6.44 23.21
N GLN A 171 24.99 7.43 22.37
CA GLN A 171 24.01 8.34 21.76
C GLN A 171 23.50 7.83 20.41
N TYR A 172 24.10 6.75 19.89
CA TYR A 172 23.77 6.19 18.59
C TYR A 172 23.97 4.68 18.64
N SER A 173 22.87 3.93 18.55
CA SER A 173 22.90 2.47 18.61
C SER A 173 23.37 1.87 17.29
N GLU A 174 23.78 0.59 17.31
CA GLU A 174 24.13 -0.13 16.07
C GLU A 174 22.90 -0.31 15.15
N GLU A 175 21.71 -0.43 15.74
CA GLU A 175 20.43 -0.53 15.02
C GLU A 175 20.10 0.79 14.30
N ASP A 176 20.21 1.92 15.00
CA ASP A 176 20.03 3.25 14.39
C ASP A 176 21.07 3.50 13.29
N TYR A 177 22.31 3.10 13.53
CA TYR A 177 23.37 3.18 12.52
C TYR A 177 23.02 2.40 11.25
N ASN A 178 22.63 1.14 11.38
CA ASN A 178 22.25 0.32 10.23
C ASN A 178 21.01 0.86 9.52
N ARG A 179 20.02 1.37 10.28
CA ARG A 179 18.82 2.00 9.73
C ARG A 179 19.18 3.22 8.87
N ASP A 180 20.00 4.12 9.40
CA ASP A 180 20.36 5.37 8.73
C ASP A 180 21.30 5.11 7.52
N MET A 181 22.18 4.10 7.61
CA MET A 181 23.00 3.66 6.47
C MET A 181 22.14 3.05 5.35
N ASN A 182 21.10 2.29 5.68
CA ASN A 182 20.17 1.79 4.67
C ASN A 182 19.37 2.92 4.02
N ALA A 183 18.96 3.95 4.77
CA ALA A 183 18.35 5.14 4.19
C ALA A 183 19.31 5.89 3.25
N LEU A 184 20.60 5.98 3.62
CA LEU A 184 21.65 6.51 2.74
C LEU A 184 21.78 5.69 1.45
N PHE A 185 21.78 4.36 1.52
CA PHE A 185 21.85 3.52 0.32
C PHE A 185 20.62 3.66 -0.59
N VAL A 186 19.42 3.85 -0.03
CA VAL A 186 18.23 4.16 -0.84
C VAL A 186 18.40 5.50 -1.55
N LYS A 187 18.88 6.53 -0.85
CA LYS A 187 19.17 7.85 -1.47
C LYS A 187 20.19 7.72 -2.59
N LEU A 188 21.28 7.01 -2.35
CA LEU A 188 22.30 6.73 -3.36
C LEU A 188 21.72 5.95 -4.54
N HIS A 189 20.91 4.92 -4.29
CA HIS A 189 20.26 4.15 -5.34
C HIS A 189 19.38 5.00 -6.25
N LEU A 190 18.66 5.97 -5.67
CA LEU A 190 17.77 6.89 -6.39
C LEU A 190 18.54 7.98 -7.14
N LEU A 191 19.68 8.45 -6.62
CA LEU A 191 20.51 9.48 -7.25
C LEU A 191 21.42 8.91 -8.35
N ASP A 192 22.10 7.80 -8.04
CA ASP A 192 22.94 7.03 -8.95
C ASP A 192 23.06 5.57 -8.46
N PRO A 193 22.37 4.60 -9.09
CA PRO A 193 22.44 3.19 -8.73
C PRO A 193 23.86 2.61 -8.69
N GLN A 194 24.80 3.13 -9.48
CA GLN A 194 26.17 2.62 -9.53
C GLN A 194 26.98 2.97 -8.28
N SER A 195 26.60 4.03 -7.56
CA SER A 195 27.29 4.51 -6.36
C SER A 195 27.09 3.62 -5.12
N VAL A 196 26.04 2.80 -5.09
CA VAL A 196 25.64 2.00 -3.91
C VAL A 196 26.70 0.98 -3.50
N ILE A 197 27.21 0.19 -4.46
CA ILE A 197 28.18 -0.89 -4.16
C ILE A 197 29.52 -0.32 -3.67
N PRO A 198 30.12 0.70 -4.32
CA PRO A 198 31.29 1.38 -3.78
C PRO A 198 31.07 1.94 -2.37
N ALA A 199 29.90 2.55 -2.11
CA ALA A 199 29.56 3.09 -0.80
C ALA A 199 29.53 2.01 0.28
N TYR A 200 28.85 0.91 -0.02
CA TYR A 200 28.75 -0.24 0.87
C TYR A 200 30.12 -0.84 1.18
N GLN A 201 30.94 -1.08 0.16
CA GLN A 201 32.29 -1.62 0.35
C GLN A 201 33.18 -0.69 1.17
N PHE A 202 33.09 0.63 0.94
CA PHE A 202 33.84 1.62 1.73
C PHE A 202 33.45 1.53 3.21
N LEU A 203 32.16 1.59 3.52
CA LEU A 203 31.65 1.56 4.90
C LEU A 203 31.96 0.22 5.60
N LEU A 204 31.82 -0.90 4.89
CA LEU A 204 32.14 -2.23 5.42
C LEU A 204 33.62 -2.37 5.82
N ASN A 205 34.52 -1.70 5.09
CA ASN A 205 35.96 -1.72 5.37
C ASN A 205 36.38 -0.77 6.52
N GLN A 206 35.47 0.06 7.03
CA GLN A 206 35.75 0.95 8.16
C GLN A 206 35.74 0.17 9.48
N ARG A 207 36.90 -0.30 9.92
CA ARG A 207 37.06 -1.03 11.21
C ARG A 207 36.60 -0.24 12.45
N ALA A 208 36.45 1.07 12.34
CA ALA A 208 36.02 1.94 13.44
C ALA A 208 34.49 2.01 13.60
N LEU A 209 33.72 1.47 12.65
CA LEU A 209 32.26 1.46 12.65
C LEU A 209 31.72 0.02 12.73
N PRO A 210 30.48 -0.17 13.22
CA PRO A 210 29.79 -1.44 13.11
C PRO A 210 29.67 -1.89 11.65
N ALA A 211 29.59 -3.19 11.42
CA ALA A 211 29.31 -3.72 10.09
C ALA A 211 27.94 -3.25 9.62
N VAL A 212 27.87 -2.79 8.37
CA VAL A 212 26.61 -2.36 7.75
C VAL A 212 25.96 -3.57 7.08
N ASN A 213 24.66 -3.75 7.29
CA ASN A 213 23.84 -4.70 6.56
C ASN A 213 23.19 -4.00 5.37
N LEU A 214 23.51 -4.42 4.15
CA LEU A 214 22.87 -3.88 2.94
C LEU A 214 21.48 -4.52 2.76
N GLU A 215 20.43 -3.79 3.13
CA GLU A 215 19.06 -4.32 3.14
C GLU A 215 18.16 -3.82 1.99
N LEU A 216 18.75 -3.16 0.98
CA LEU A 216 18.00 -2.54 -0.14
C LEU A 216 16.94 -3.45 -0.77
N ALA A 217 17.25 -4.71 -1.06
CA ALA A 217 16.31 -5.62 -1.72
C ALA A 217 15.76 -6.71 -0.77
N THR A 218 16.31 -6.82 0.44
CA THR A 218 16.00 -7.89 1.40
C THR A 218 15.04 -7.45 2.49
N ARG A 219 15.00 -6.14 2.79
CA ARG A 219 14.06 -5.54 3.73
C ARG A 219 12.62 -5.66 3.21
N ASN A 220 11.72 -5.90 4.15
CA ASN A 220 10.29 -5.86 3.88
C ASN A 220 9.75 -4.43 4.04
N TYR A 221 9.82 -3.63 2.97
CA TYR A 221 9.41 -2.22 2.98
C TYR A 221 7.91 -1.99 3.16
N LEU A 222 7.06 -2.95 2.82
CA LEU A 222 5.62 -2.86 3.12
C LEU A 222 5.31 -3.31 4.55
N GLY A 223 6.27 -3.96 5.22
CA GLY A 223 6.06 -4.52 6.55
C GLY A 223 5.07 -5.69 6.54
N GLY A 224 4.35 -5.84 7.65
CA GLY A 224 3.39 -6.93 7.85
C GLY A 224 2.08 -6.78 7.05
N PRO A 225 1.07 -7.60 7.38
CA PRO A 225 -0.25 -7.60 6.76
C PRO A 225 -0.87 -6.20 6.63
N LEU A 226 -1.67 -5.99 5.59
CA LEU A 226 -2.48 -4.79 5.45
C LEU A 226 -3.59 -4.77 6.51
N ASP A 227 -3.95 -3.58 6.98
CA ASP A 227 -5.09 -3.42 7.88
C ASP A 227 -6.37 -3.22 7.05
N TRP A 228 -7.25 -4.21 7.09
CA TRP A 228 -8.54 -4.19 6.38
C TRP A 228 -9.46 -3.06 6.86
N ARG A 229 -9.23 -2.51 8.06
CA ARG A 229 -10.03 -1.38 8.59
C ARG A 229 -9.96 -0.15 7.69
N ASN A 230 -8.92 -0.02 6.88
CA ASN A 230 -8.75 1.06 5.91
C ASN A 230 -9.80 1.06 4.78
N ILE A 231 -10.51 -0.05 4.58
CA ILE A 231 -11.57 -0.19 3.58
C ILE A 231 -12.94 -0.48 4.20
N GLN A 232 -13.02 -0.58 5.54
CA GLN A 232 -14.24 -0.97 6.25
C GLN A 232 -15.43 -0.09 5.85
N PHE A 233 -15.25 1.24 5.89
CA PHE A 233 -16.32 2.19 5.57
C PHE A 233 -16.83 2.04 4.13
N ASP A 234 -15.93 1.84 3.17
CA ASP A 234 -16.28 1.66 1.76
C ASP A 234 -17.07 0.35 1.55
N VAL A 235 -16.63 -0.73 2.21
CA VAL A 235 -17.28 -2.04 2.15
C VAL A 235 -18.67 -2.01 2.80
N GLU A 236 -18.80 -1.47 4.02
CA GLU A 236 -20.10 -1.33 4.71
C GLU A 236 -21.10 -0.48 3.91
N ASN A 237 -20.62 0.56 3.21
CA ASN A 237 -21.49 1.38 2.38
C ASN A 237 -21.92 0.67 1.09
N ALA A 238 -21.04 -0.14 0.50
CA ALA A 238 -21.37 -0.94 -0.67
C ALA A 238 -22.50 -1.94 -0.37
N GLU A 239 -22.50 -2.56 0.81
CA GLU A 239 -23.56 -3.46 1.28
C GLU A 239 -24.94 -2.78 1.39
N ARG A 240 -24.97 -1.46 1.64
CA ARG A 240 -26.20 -0.69 1.78
C ARG A 240 -26.68 -0.06 0.48
N LYS A 241 -25.88 -0.12 -0.60
CA LYS A 241 -26.27 0.46 -1.89
C LYS A 241 -27.39 -0.39 -2.51
N PRO A 242 -28.57 0.19 -2.78
CA PRO A 242 -29.60 -0.53 -3.50
C PRO A 242 -29.10 -0.81 -4.92
N SER A 243 -28.96 -2.09 -5.27
CA SER A 243 -28.76 -2.48 -6.66
C SER A 243 -30.13 -2.53 -7.33
N ALA A 244 -30.35 -1.69 -8.34
CA ALA A 244 -31.53 -1.77 -9.18
C ALA A 244 -31.24 -2.79 -10.29
N PRO A 245 -32.01 -3.88 -10.44
CA PRO A 245 -31.79 -4.83 -11.52
C PRO A 245 -32.01 -4.14 -12.86
N LEU A 246 -30.95 -4.02 -13.65
CA LEU A 246 -30.99 -3.49 -15.01
C LEU A 246 -31.61 -4.55 -15.93
N GLY A 247 -32.95 -4.54 -16.01
CA GLY A 247 -33.73 -5.35 -16.95
C GLY A 247 -34.52 -6.46 -16.28
N VAL A 248 -35.69 -6.12 -15.73
CA VAL A 248 -36.61 -7.12 -15.19
C VAL A 248 -37.70 -7.43 -16.21
N SER A 249 -37.76 -8.68 -16.68
CA SER A 249 -38.91 -9.20 -17.42
C SER A 249 -40.05 -9.43 -16.42
N LYS A 250 -41.14 -8.68 -16.58
CA LYS A 250 -42.30 -8.67 -15.68
C LYS A 250 -43.25 -9.81 -16.04
N LEU A 251 -43.38 -10.82 -15.18
CA LEU A 251 -44.41 -11.85 -15.30
C LEU A 251 -45.38 -11.72 -14.12
N SER A 252 -46.53 -11.08 -14.38
CA SER A 252 -47.57 -10.85 -13.37
C SER A 252 -48.46 -12.09 -13.25
N LEU A 253 -48.19 -12.92 -12.24
CA LEU A 253 -49.09 -14.00 -11.83
C LEU A 253 -50.02 -13.50 -10.73
N ASN A 254 -51.09 -12.83 -11.18
CA ASN A 254 -52.19 -12.26 -10.39
C ASN A 254 -51.83 -11.04 -9.52
N SER A 255 -52.80 -10.14 -9.37
CA SER A 255 -52.70 -8.76 -8.86
C SER A 255 -52.26 -8.58 -7.39
N GLN A 256 -51.67 -9.60 -6.78
CA GLN A 256 -51.25 -9.62 -5.38
C GLN A 256 -49.84 -10.17 -5.16
N MET A 257 -49.22 -10.81 -6.16
CA MET A 257 -47.85 -11.31 -6.04
C MET A 257 -47.08 -11.10 -7.35
N ASP A 258 -46.06 -10.25 -7.28
CA ASP A 258 -45.03 -10.21 -8.31
C ASP A 258 -43.98 -11.26 -7.95
N VAL A 259 -43.86 -12.29 -8.78
CA VAL A 259 -42.79 -13.30 -8.68
C VAL A 259 -41.73 -12.92 -9.71
N PHE A 260 -40.53 -12.57 -9.24
CA PHE A 260 -39.41 -12.22 -10.08
C PHE A 260 -38.54 -13.46 -10.33
N HIS A 261 -38.44 -13.90 -11.58
CA HIS A 261 -37.49 -14.91 -12.01
C HIS A 261 -36.39 -14.22 -12.83
N GLY A 262 -35.20 -14.10 -12.26
CA GLY A 262 -34.07 -13.47 -12.94
C GLY A 262 -33.51 -14.33 -14.06
N THR A 263 -33.23 -13.72 -15.22
CA THR A 263 -32.53 -14.33 -16.37
C THR A 263 -31.21 -13.62 -16.71
N ALA A 264 -30.57 -13.02 -15.68
CA ALA A 264 -29.13 -12.71 -15.53
C ALA A 264 -28.58 -11.28 -15.83
N VAL A 265 -27.50 -11.02 -15.04
CA VAL A 265 -26.30 -10.15 -15.15
C VAL A 265 -26.36 -8.64 -14.85
N ASP A 266 -26.85 -8.21 -13.68
CA ASP A 266 -26.42 -6.92 -13.07
C ASP A 266 -26.79 -6.74 -11.56
N GLU A 267 -26.52 -7.76 -10.74
CA GLU A 267 -26.89 -7.74 -9.31
C GLU A 267 -25.66 -7.92 -8.43
N PHE A 268 -25.33 -6.90 -7.64
CA PHE A 268 -24.28 -6.94 -6.61
C PHE A 268 -24.83 -7.07 -5.18
N VAL A 269 -26.07 -7.54 -5.07
CA VAL A 269 -26.55 -8.33 -3.94
C VAL A 269 -27.17 -9.59 -4.53
N VAL A 270 -26.35 -10.60 -4.76
CA VAL A 270 -26.69 -11.68 -5.70
C VAL A 270 -27.48 -12.82 -5.03
N THR A 271 -28.55 -13.28 -5.68
CA THR A 271 -29.14 -14.61 -5.44
C THR A 271 -28.30 -15.77 -6.03
N GLU A 272 -27.24 -15.45 -6.79
CA GLU A 272 -26.23 -16.38 -7.29
C GLU A 272 -24.80 -15.84 -7.07
N CYS A 273 -24.04 -16.44 -6.16
CA CYS A 273 -22.63 -16.10 -5.99
C CYS A 273 -21.90 -16.18 -7.34
N ARG A 274 -21.22 -15.10 -7.75
CA ARG A 274 -20.18 -15.22 -8.78
C ARG A 274 -19.10 -16.13 -8.21
N ASN A 275 -18.72 -17.17 -8.95
CA ASN A 275 -17.69 -18.12 -8.50
C ASN A 275 -16.30 -17.49 -8.63
N LEU A 276 -16.03 -16.48 -7.80
CA LEU A 276 -14.71 -15.87 -7.61
C LEU A 276 -13.82 -16.75 -6.71
N GLY A 277 -14.28 -17.94 -6.32
CA GLY A 277 -13.65 -18.79 -5.29
C GLY A 277 -13.91 -18.30 -3.85
N LEU A 278 -13.48 -19.12 -2.88
CA LEU A 278 -13.50 -18.90 -1.41
C LEU A 278 -14.86 -18.63 -0.74
N TRP A 279 -15.88 -19.45 -1.07
CA TRP A 279 -17.18 -19.43 -0.39
C TRP A 279 -17.32 -20.60 0.59
N SER A 280 -18.02 -20.40 1.70
CA SER A 280 -18.38 -21.47 2.66
C SER A 280 -19.52 -22.37 2.14
N GLY A 281 -20.23 -21.94 1.09
CA GLY A 281 -21.43 -22.60 0.58
C GLY A 281 -22.72 -22.27 1.35
N LEU A 282 -22.63 -21.46 2.41
CA LEU A 282 -23.76 -20.97 3.19
C LEU A 282 -24.33 -19.70 2.56
N ARG A 283 -25.68 -19.56 2.55
CA ARG A 283 -26.38 -18.37 2.04
C ARG A 283 -26.93 -17.53 3.20
N PRO A 284 -26.87 -16.19 3.11
CA PRO A 284 -27.37 -15.30 4.13
C PRO A 284 -28.91 -15.22 4.09
N GLU A 285 -29.50 -14.88 5.23
CA GLU A 285 -30.91 -14.48 5.28
C GLU A 285 -31.04 -13.05 4.74
N ASN A 286 -31.24 -12.92 3.43
CA ASN A 286 -31.53 -11.62 2.82
C ASN A 286 -32.90 -11.13 3.30
N VAL A 287 -32.92 -10.17 4.23
CA VAL A 287 -34.15 -9.62 4.79
C VAL A 287 -34.82 -8.70 3.76
N THR A 288 -35.91 -9.16 3.15
CA THR A 288 -36.88 -8.28 2.48
C THR A 288 -38.08 -8.05 3.37
N VAL A 289 -38.24 -6.83 3.88
CA VAL A 289 -39.53 -6.37 4.43
C VAL A 289 -39.98 -5.15 3.63
N ALA A 290 -40.78 -5.39 2.58
CA ALA A 290 -41.57 -4.35 1.95
C ALA A 290 -43.04 -4.56 2.35
N LYS A 291 -43.61 -3.64 3.13
CA LYS A 291 -45.05 -3.62 3.38
C LYS A 291 -45.74 -2.79 2.30
N THR A 292 -46.88 -3.27 1.84
CA THR A 292 -47.71 -2.67 0.78
C THR A 292 -48.17 -1.23 1.06
N ARG A 293 -48.04 -0.74 2.30
CA ARG A 293 -48.45 0.61 2.71
C ARG A 293 -47.43 1.71 2.40
N ASP A 294 -46.18 1.37 2.08
CA ASP A 294 -45.13 2.37 1.86
C ASP A 294 -45.11 2.92 0.43
N LYS A 295 -45.90 2.35 -0.50
CA LYS A 295 -46.03 2.82 -1.90
C LYS A 295 -47.08 3.93 -2.12
N CYS A 296 -47.83 4.34 -1.09
CA CYS A 296 -48.93 5.33 -1.24
C CYS A 296 -48.62 6.74 -0.71
N ARG A 297 -47.35 7.15 -0.63
CA ARG A 297 -46.97 8.55 -0.35
C ARG A 297 -45.78 9.01 -1.21
N MET A 298 -45.91 8.93 -2.52
CA MET A 298 -45.31 9.89 -3.45
C MET A 298 -46.21 9.94 -4.70
N MET A 299 -47.21 10.81 -4.65
CA MET A 299 -47.64 11.60 -5.80
C MET A 299 -47.19 13.02 -5.54
#